data_AF-A0A3B0YZ38-F1
#
_entry.id   AF-A0A3B0YZ38-F1
#
_cell.length_a   1.000
_cell.length_b   1.000
_cell.length_c   1.000
_cell.angle_alpha   90.00
_cell.angle_beta   90.00
_cell.angle_gamma   90.00
#
_symmetry.space_group_name_H-M   'P 1'
#
loop_
_entity.id
_entity.type
_entity.pdbx_description
1 polymer ?
#
loop_
_entity_poly.entity_id
_entity_poly.type
_entity_poly.pdbx_seq_one_letter_code
_entity_poly.pdbx_strand_id
1 'polypeptide(L)'
;MLTESGGNPNLFWGPEEERLVVIDHNQAFDSEFPVGEFMKYHIFSGISHDLFGNVLYQQEHRNTFQAVLDQWHNIRNGIPDDWHYLDPEMTVEADIGLDAIFTILNRCTTENLWDHA
;
A
#
# COMPACT_ATOMS: atom_id res chain seq x y z
N MET A 1 -18.14 -2.61 2.27
CA MET A 1 -18.77 -3.80 1.66
C MET A 1 -19.01 -3.50 0.20
N LEU A 2 -18.31 -4.15 -0.73
CA LEU A 2 -18.56 -4.03 -2.17
C LEU A 2 -19.87 -4.78 -2.48
N THR A 3 -20.80 -4.15 -3.19
CA THR A 3 -22.13 -4.71 -3.50
C THR A 3 -22.07 -5.66 -4.69
N GLU A 4 -23.19 -6.33 -5.02
CA GLU A 4 -23.33 -7.20 -6.20
C GLU A 4 -23.04 -6.48 -7.55
N SER A 5 -22.93 -5.15 -7.55
CA SER A 5 -22.60 -4.34 -8.73
C SER A 5 -21.13 -3.92 -8.81
N GLY A 6 -20.28 -4.35 -7.87
CA GLY A 6 -18.92 -3.85 -7.69
C GLY A 6 -18.94 -2.48 -7.01
N GLY A 7 -18.15 -2.31 -5.94
CA GLY A 7 -17.90 -0.99 -5.38
C GLY A 7 -16.69 -0.32 -6.03
N ASN A 8 -16.49 0.96 -5.75
CA ASN A 8 -15.38 1.74 -6.31
C ASN A 8 -14.04 1.11 -5.90
N PRO A 9 -13.24 0.54 -6.83
CA PRO A 9 -11.94 -0.03 -6.50
C PRO A 9 -10.86 1.05 -6.29
N ASN A 10 -11.25 2.34 -6.32
CA ASN A 10 -10.35 3.49 -6.32
C ASN A 10 -9.34 3.42 -7.47
N LEU A 11 -9.82 3.01 -8.65
CA LEU A 11 -9.05 2.97 -9.89
C LEU A 11 -9.58 4.03 -10.86
N PHE A 12 -8.67 4.80 -11.43
CA PHE A 12 -8.95 5.75 -12.50
C PHE A 12 -8.23 5.32 -13.78
N TRP A 13 -8.85 5.51 -14.94
CA TRP A 13 -8.17 5.33 -16.23
C TRP A 13 -7.58 6.66 -16.67
N GLY A 14 -6.23 6.75 -16.70
CA GLY A 14 -5.51 7.89 -17.26
C GLY A 14 -5.44 7.76 -18.78
N PRO A 15 -6.19 8.55 -19.56
CA PRO A 15 -6.25 8.39 -21.02
C PRO A 15 -4.98 8.85 -21.72
N GLU A 16 -4.18 9.73 -21.10
CA GLU A 16 -2.93 10.23 -21.67
C GLU A 16 -1.81 9.19 -21.61
N GLU A 17 -1.68 8.49 -20.49
CA GLU A 17 -0.66 7.46 -20.29
C GLU A 17 -1.16 6.03 -20.56
N GLU A 18 -2.43 5.89 -20.97
CA GLU A 18 -3.13 4.62 -21.20
C GLU A 18 -2.91 3.61 -20.07
N ARG A 19 -3.08 4.07 -18.81
CA ARG A 19 -2.82 3.25 -17.62
C ARG A 19 -3.88 3.41 -16.55
N LEU A 20 -4.00 2.38 -15.72
CA LEU A 20 -4.74 2.47 -14.46
C LEU A 20 -3.92 3.22 -13.42
N VAL A 21 -4.59 4.11 -12.70
CA VAL A 21 -4.04 4.87 -11.57
C VAL A 21 -4.84 4.48 -10.33
N VAL A 22 -4.16 3.97 -9.31
CA VAL A 22 -4.75 3.76 -7.99
C VAL A 22 -4.79 5.13 -7.28
N ILE A 23 -5.94 5.46 -6.70
CA ILE A 23 -6.14 6.69 -5.94
C ILE A 23 -6.60 6.37 -4.52
N ASP A 24 -6.74 7.40 -3.69
CA ASP A 24 -7.29 7.28 -2.33
C ASP A 24 -6.51 6.29 -1.45
N HIS A 25 -5.22 6.59 -1.25
CA HIS A 25 -4.28 5.80 -0.42
C HIS A 25 -4.41 6.08 1.09
N ASN A 26 -5.48 6.73 1.55
CA ASN A 26 -5.65 7.14 2.94
C ASN A 26 -5.65 5.98 3.96
N GLN A 27 -5.95 4.74 3.52
CA GLN A 27 -5.94 3.53 4.33
C GLN A 27 -4.78 2.56 4.00
N ALA A 28 -3.76 3.00 3.26
CA ALA A 28 -2.67 2.12 2.79
C ALA A 28 -1.89 1.43 3.93
N PHE A 29 -1.91 1.98 5.13
CA PHE A 29 -1.17 1.50 6.30
C PHE A 29 -2.08 1.21 7.50
N ASP A 30 -3.35 0.90 7.26
CA ASP A 30 -4.27 0.49 8.34
C ASP A 30 -3.80 -0.83 8.96
N SER A 31 -3.49 -0.80 10.27
CA SER A 31 -3.05 -1.98 11.02
C SER A 31 -4.16 -3.02 11.21
N GLU A 32 -5.42 -2.61 11.12
CA GLU A 32 -6.59 -3.48 11.27
C GLU A 32 -7.15 -3.95 9.91
N PHE A 33 -6.40 -3.74 8.82
CA PHE A 33 -6.83 -4.08 7.47
C PHE A 33 -7.26 -5.56 7.34
N PRO A 34 -8.50 -5.85 6.93
CA PRO A 34 -9.04 -7.21 6.91
C PRO A 34 -8.61 -7.97 5.65
N VAL A 35 -7.33 -8.38 5.59
CA VAL A 35 -6.70 -9.06 4.44
C VAL A 35 -7.57 -10.21 3.89
N GLY A 36 -8.13 -11.05 4.77
CA GLY A 36 -8.94 -12.20 4.34
C GLY A 36 -10.24 -11.80 3.63
N GLU A 37 -10.95 -10.78 4.13
CA GLU A 37 -12.15 -10.27 3.47
C GLU A 37 -11.80 -9.55 2.17
N PHE A 38 -10.71 -8.79 2.17
CA PHE A 38 -10.21 -8.12 0.97
C PHE A 38 -9.92 -9.14 -0.13
N MET A 39 -9.08 -10.14 0.14
CA MET A 39 -8.72 -11.15 -0.86
C MET A 39 -9.93 -11.94 -1.38
N LYS A 40 -10.94 -12.16 -0.53
CA LYS A 40 -12.17 -12.87 -0.91
C LYS A 40 -13.10 -12.04 -1.80
N TYR A 41 -13.30 -10.76 -1.48
CA TYR A 41 -14.33 -9.93 -2.10
C TYR A 41 -13.79 -8.86 -3.06
N HIS A 42 -12.47 -8.73 -3.22
CA HIS A 42 -11.87 -7.81 -4.18
C HIS A 42 -12.27 -8.16 -5.61
N ILE A 43 -12.41 -7.14 -6.47
CA ILE A 43 -12.77 -7.32 -7.89
C ILE A 43 -11.76 -8.19 -8.66
N PHE A 44 -10.51 -8.26 -8.18
CA PHE A 44 -9.44 -9.10 -8.75
C PHE A 44 -9.20 -10.41 -7.99
N SER A 45 -10.11 -10.84 -7.10
CA SER A 45 -9.95 -12.10 -6.36
C SER A 45 -9.80 -13.32 -7.27
N GLY A 46 -10.44 -13.31 -8.44
CA GLY A 46 -10.35 -14.42 -9.40
C GLY A 46 -8.95 -14.67 -10.00
N ILE A 47 -8.04 -13.69 -9.92
CA ILE A 47 -6.65 -13.82 -10.42
C ILE A 47 -5.61 -13.83 -9.30
N SER A 48 -6.03 -13.70 -8.04
CA SER A 48 -5.08 -13.53 -6.93
C SER A 48 -4.17 -14.75 -6.78
N HIS A 49 -4.71 -15.95 -6.88
CA HIS A 49 -3.92 -17.18 -6.76
C HIS A 49 -2.79 -17.24 -7.79
N ASP A 50 -3.11 -16.97 -9.07
CA ASP A 50 -2.13 -17.01 -10.17
C ASP A 50 -1.09 -15.89 -10.04
N LEU A 51 -1.52 -14.69 -9.64
CA LEU A 51 -0.64 -13.53 -9.48
C LEU A 51 0.34 -13.73 -8.32
N PHE A 52 -0.17 -14.09 -7.15
CA PHE A 52 0.64 -14.29 -5.95
C PHE A 52 1.48 -15.57 -6.03
N GLY A 53 1.05 -16.59 -6.78
CA GLY A 53 1.84 -17.80 -7.05
C GLY A 53 2.96 -17.64 -8.09
N ASN A 54 3.02 -16.53 -8.81
CA ASN A 54 4.02 -16.32 -9.86
C ASN A 54 5.37 -15.89 -9.27
N VAL A 55 6.34 -16.81 -9.27
CA VAL A 55 7.68 -16.60 -8.70
C VAL A 55 8.44 -15.43 -9.33
N LEU A 56 8.31 -15.21 -10.64
CA LEU A 56 8.97 -14.08 -11.30
C LEU A 56 8.37 -12.76 -10.82
N TYR A 57 7.04 -12.69 -10.76
CA TYR A 57 6.32 -11.52 -10.24
C TYR A 57 6.70 -11.23 -8.79
N GLN A 58 6.74 -12.26 -7.93
CA GLN A 58 7.19 -12.12 -6.54
C GLN A 58 8.60 -11.55 -6.48
N GLN A 59 9.55 -12.08 -7.25
CA GLN A 59 10.95 -11.64 -7.20
C GLN A 59 11.10 -10.18 -7.65
N GLU A 60 10.44 -9.79 -8.75
CA GLU A 60 10.46 -8.41 -9.26
C GLU A 60 9.95 -7.42 -8.21
N HIS A 61 8.85 -7.75 -7.55
CA HIS A 61 8.24 -6.89 -6.54
C HIS A 61 9.04 -6.88 -5.24
N ARG A 62 9.59 -8.01 -4.79
CA ARG A 62 10.51 -8.05 -3.63
C ARG A 62 11.71 -7.14 -3.85
N ASN A 63 12.34 -7.20 -5.02
CA ASN A 63 13.48 -6.34 -5.35
C ASN A 63 13.08 -4.86 -5.32
N THR A 64 11.92 -4.54 -5.91
CA THR A 64 11.41 -3.15 -5.96
C THR A 64 11.10 -2.63 -4.55
N PHE A 65 10.38 -3.39 -3.74
CA PHE A 65 10.04 -2.99 -2.38
C PHE A 65 11.27 -2.87 -1.49
N GLN A 66 12.22 -3.79 -1.59
CA GLN A 66 13.48 -3.71 -0.84
C GLN A 66 14.26 -2.44 -1.21
N ALA A 67 14.39 -2.12 -2.50
CA ALA A 67 15.08 -0.92 -2.94
C ALA A 67 14.45 0.37 -2.39
N VAL A 68 13.12 0.41 -2.23
CA VAL A 68 12.40 1.53 -1.60
C VAL A 68 12.64 1.55 -0.08
N LEU A 69 12.58 0.39 0.58
CA LEU A 69 12.83 0.28 2.03
C LEU A 69 14.27 0.66 2.40
N ASP A 70 15.25 0.35 1.56
CA ASP A 70 16.65 0.78 1.74
C ASP A 70 16.78 2.31 1.76
N GLN A 71 15.84 3.01 1.11
CA GLN A 71 15.76 4.47 1.11
C GLN A 71 14.85 5.02 2.21
N TRP A 72 14.30 4.19 3.11
CA TRP A 72 13.32 4.62 4.12
C TRP A 72 13.81 5.81 4.96
N HIS A 73 15.08 5.79 5.39
CA HIS A 73 15.63 6.90 6.17
C HIS A 73 15.65 8.20 5.37
N ASN A 74 16.00 8.14 4.07
CA ASN A 74 15.99 9.30 3.19
C ASN A 74 14.56 9.79 2.92
N ILE A 75 13.60 8.88 2.75
CA ILE A 75 12.18 9.21 2.59
C ILE A 75 11.68 9.93 3.84
N ARG A 76 11.94 9.37 5.03
CA ARG A 76 11.57 9.97 6.33
C ARG A 76 12.19 11.35 6.50
N ASN A 77 13.47 11.51 6.20
CA ASN A 77 14.17 12.80 6.31
C ASN A 77 13.74 13.81 5.22
N GLY A 78 13.09 13.34 4.16
CA GLY A 78 12.56 14.18 3.08
C GLY A 78 11.13 14.66 3.32
N ILE A 79 10.49 14.25 4.42
CA ILE A 79 9.17 14.75 4.82
C ILE A 79 9.32 16.24 5.17
N PRO A 80 8.53 17.14 4.56
CA PRO A 80 8.55 18.55 4.92
C PRO A 80 8.26 18.77 6.41
N ASP A 81 8.98 19.69 7.05
CA ASP A 81 8.86 19.93 8.50
C ASP A 81 7.41 20.28 8.92
N ASP A 82 6.69 21.02 8.09
CA ASP A 82 5.30 21.43 8.32
C ASP A 82 4.31 20.26 8.29
N TRP A 83 4.65 19.14 7.64
CA TRP A 83 3.78 17.95 7.60
C TRP A 83 3.81 17.15 8.90
N HIS A 84 4.76 17.43 9.80
CA HIS A 84 4.78 16.86 11.13
C HIS A 84 3.74 17.51 12.06
N TYR A 85 2.98 18.50 11.60
CA TYR A 85 2.03 19.26 12.39
C TYR A 85 0.67 19.36 11.69
N LEU A 86 -0.40 19.51 12.48
CA LEU A 86 -1.76 19.68 11.97
C LEU A 86 -2.11 21.13 11.65
N ASP A 87 -1.32 22.07 12.17
CA ASP A 87 -1.50 23.51 12.05
C ASP A 87 -0.27 24.18 11.41
N PRO A 88 -0.46 25.23 10.58
CA PRO A 88 0.64 25.99 9.98
C PRO A 88 1.59 26.63 11.00
N GLU A 89 1.11 26.89 12.22
CA GLU A 89 1.91 27.43 13.31
C GLU A 89 2.84 26.38 13.96
N MET A 90 2.75 25.11 13.54
CA MET A 90 3.59 23.99 14.00
C MET A 90 3.50 23.76 15.51
N THR A 91 2.29 23.83 16.07
CA THR A 91 2.05 23.73 17.52
C THR A 91 1.40 22.42 17.95
N VAL A 92 0.72 21.73 17.03
CA VAL A 92 0.03 20.46 17.25
C VAL A 92 0.66 19.39 16.38
N GLU A 93 1.41 18.48 16.98
CA GLU A 93 2.01 17.36 16.24
C GLU A 93 0.95 16.49 15.56
N ALA A 94 1.23 16.08 14.33
CA ALA A 94 0.44 15.12 13.59
C ALA A 94 0.72 13.71 14.15
N ASP A 95 -0.34 12.95 14.43
CA ASP A 95 -0.25 11.56 14.87
C ASP A 95 0.07 10.63 13.69
N ILE A 96 1.31 10.70 13.20
CA ILE A 96 1.81 9.88 12.09
C ILE A 96 2.75 8.81 12.67
N GLY A 97 2.24 7.58 12.78
CA GLY A 97 3.01 6.42 13.23
C GLY A 97 4.02 5.90 12.20
N LEU A 98 5.07 6.68 11.88
CA LEU A 98 6.07 6.31 10.87
C LEU A 98 6.74 4.94 11.13
N ASP A 99 7.00 4.60 12.38
CA ASP A 99 7.58 3.30 12.74
C ASP A 99 6.58 2.14 12.53
N ALA A 100 5.28 2.39 12.74
CA ALA A 100 4.22 1.44 12.44
C ALA A 100 4.07 1.24 10.91
N ILE A 101 4.11 2.34 10.13
CA ILE A 101 4.12 2.31 8.67
C ILE A 101 5.32 1.50 8.17
N PHE A 102 6.52 1.74 8.70
CA PHE A 102 7.71 0.96 8.34
C PHE A 102 7.52 -0.53 8.66
N THR A 103 6.94 -0.85 9.82
CA THR A 103 6.67 -2.25 10.21
C THR A 103 5.72 -2.94 9.21
N ILE A 104 4.68 -2.24 8.76
CA ILE A 104 3.74 -2.74 7.75
C ILE A 104 4.46 -2.95 6.41
N LEU A 105 5.21 -1.94 5.94
CA LEU A 105 5.95 -2.02 4.68
C LEU A 105 6.98 -3.14 4.70
N ASN A 106 7.72 -3.30 5.81
CA ASN A 106 8.76 -4.31 5.94
C ASN A 106 8.22 -5.76 5.84
N ARG A 107 6.91 -5.99 5.97
CA ARG A 107 6.31 -7.30 5.71
C ARG A 107 6.57 -7.82 4.29
N CYS A 108 6.80 -6.93 3.32
CA CYS A 108 7.10 -7.33 1.95
C CYS A 108 8.45 -8.08 1.78
N THR A 109 9.35 -7.93 2.77
CA THR A 109 10.63 -8.64 2.82
C THR A 109 10.50 -10.02 3.48
N THR A 110 9.32 -10.32 4.04
CA THR A 110 8.98 -11.60 4.64
C THR A 110 8.19 -12.47 3.67
N GLU A 111 8.25 -13.79 3.82
CA GLU A 111 7.45 -14.74 3.01
C GLU A 111 5.93 -14.50 3.18
N ASN A 112 5.52 -14.00 4.35
CA ASN A 112 4.11 -13.84 4.73
C ASN A 112 3.29 -12.95 3.78
N LEU A 113 3.90 -12.06 2.99
CA LEU A 113 3.15 -11.26 2.00
C LEU A 113 2.56 -12.13 0.90
N TRP A 114 3.28 -13.19 0.50
CA TRP A 114 2.96 -14.01 -0.67
C TRP A 114 2.12 -15.24 -0.31
N ASP A 115 2.07 -15.60 0.97
CA ASP A 115 1.34 -16.75 1.51
C ASP A 115 -0.20 -16.54 1.56
N HIS A 116 -0.71 -15.43 1.04
CA HIS A 116 -2.13 -15.10 0.98
C HIS A 116 -2.84 -15.60 -0.30
N ALA A 117 -2.21 -16.52 -1.04
CA ALA A 117 -2.73 -17.15 -2.26
C ALA A 117 -3.71 -18.30 -2.02
#